data_AF-A0A8D1AEH3-F1
#
_entry.id   AF-A0A8D1AEH3-F1
#
_cell.length_a   1.000
_cell.length_b   1.000
_cell.length_c   1.000
_cell.angle_alpha   90.00
_cell.angle_beta   90.00
_cell.angle_gamma   90.00
#
_symmetry.space_group_name_H-M   'P 1'
#
loop_
_entity.id
_entity.type
_entity.pdbx_description
1 polymer ?
#
loop_
_entity_poly.entity_id
_entity_poly.type
_entity_poly.pdbx_seq_one_letter_code
_entity_poly.pdbx_strand_id
1 'polypeptide(L)'
;GAASGSRKVDGEACLCWCWGPRWDLAFEVNTLFLVAPLLGSWELGHGTWPDLLSSPASFSIVSRFAVSIGYWQDPCIPHLVRLSKARKAPEINRGYFAHVHSVSQLIKAFLRKTGCNCQILNLGAGMDTTFWRLKDEDLLPSKYFEIDFPMIVTRKLHSIKLKPLLSKPILDLHSEDTLQMDGHTLDSTRYAIIGADLRDIPELEEKLKKCNMNTQ
;
A
#
# COMPACT_ATOMS: atom_id res chain seq x y z
N GLY A 1 14.89 -14.71 28.19
CA GLY A 1 13.91 -15.73 27.75
C GLY A 1 12.76 -15.04 27.04
N ALA A 2 12.08 -15.72 26.12
CA ALA A 2 10.92 -15.17 25.43
C ALA A 2 9.65 -15.34 26.30
N ALA A 3 8.79 -14.32 26.32
CA ALA A 3 7.47 -14.39 26.96
C ALA A 3 6.40 -14.55 25.87
N SER A 4 5.88 -15.77 25.70
CA SER A 4 4.75 -16.05 24.79
C SER A 4 3.43 -15.73 25.47
N GLY A 5 2.69 -14.74 24.96
CA GLY A 5 1.39 -14.35 25.49
C GLY A 5 0.30 -14.36 24.43
N SER A 6 -0.40 -15.49 24.26
CA SER A 6 -1.66 -15.52 23.50
C SER A 6 -2.80 -15.02 24.37
N ARG A 7 -3.49 -13.95 23.98
CA ARG A 7 -4.77 -13.55 24.58
C ARG A 7 -5.88 -13.91 23.61
N LYS A 8 -6.60 -15.00 23.88
CA LYS A 8 -7.88 -15.24 23.20
C LYS A 8 -8.87 -14.15 23.63
N VAL A 9 -9.51 -13.55 22.64
CA VAL A 9 -10.87 -13.02 22.73
C VAL A 9 -11.71 -13.91 21.80
N ASP A 10 -13.02 -13.93 22.00
CA ASP A 10 -13.88 -15.06 21.62
C ASP A 10 -13.94 -15.37 20.11
N GLY A 11 -14.12 -16.66 19.80
CA GLY A 11 -14.48 -17.15 18.47
C GLY A 11 -13.35 -17.23 17.43
N GLU A 12 -12.66 -16.13 17.15
CA GLU A 12 -12.00 -15.94 15.84
C GLU A 12 -10.47 -16.09 15.83
N ALA A 13 -9.94 -16.55 14.68
CA ALA A 13 -8.58 -17.05 14.55
C ALA A 13 -7.55 -15.95 14.24
N CYS A 14 -7.33 -15.02 15.18
CA CYS A 14 -6.32 -13.97 15.04
C CYS A 14 -4.89 -14.54 15.11
N LEU A 15 -4.32 -14.85 13.93
CA LEU A 15 -2.99 -15.43 13.76
C LEU A 15 -1.94 -14.37 13.36
N CYS A 16 -1.29 -13.77 14.36
CA CYS A 16 -0.15 -12.88 14.16
C CYS A 16 1.18 -13.60 14.45
N TRP A 17 2.17 -13.47 13.55
CA TRP A 17 3.55 -13.96 13.74
C TRP A 17 4.57 -12.91 13.26
N CYS A 18 5.62 -12.69 14.06
CA CYS A 18 6.55 -11.55 13.97
C CYS A 18 7.64 -11.76 12.87
N TRP A 19 8.54 -10.81 12.55
CA TRP A 19 9.55 -10.17 13.41
C TRP A 19 10.07 -8.83 12.80
N GLY A 20 10.45 -7.87 13.65
CA GLY A 20 11.25 -6.69 13.27
C GLY A 20 10.48 -5.35 13.33
N PRO A 21 11.19 -4.21 13.51
CA PRO A 21 10.54 -2.91 13.79
C PRO A 21 10.15 -2.14 12.51
N ARG A 22 8.89 -1.75 12.29
CA ARG A 22 7.64 -2.21 12.92
C ARG A 22 6.53 -2.08 11.88
N TRP A 23 6.10 -3.21 11.32
CA TRP A 23 5.14 -3.28 10.20
C TRP A 23 4.06 -4.29 10.60
N ASP A 24 3.10 -3.79 11.38
CA ASP A 24 2.18 -4.63 12.16
C ASP A 24 1.05 -5.15 11.25
N LEU A 25 1.25 -6.32 10.64
CA LEU A 25 0.25 -6.98 9.81
C LEU A 25 -0.89 -7.56 10.67
N ALA A 26 -2.13 -7.23 10.32
CA ALA A 26 -3.34 -7.80 10.91
C ALA A 26 -4.15 -8.58 9.88
N PHE A 27 -4.94 -9.55 10.37
CA PHE A 27 -5.78 -10.43 9.58
C PHE A 27 -7.15 -10.55 10.24
N GLU A 28 -8.21 -10.39 9.45
CA GLU A 28 -9.60 -10.51 9.90
C GLU A 28 -10.37 -11.30 8.84
N VAL A 29 -10.54 -12.61 9.08
CA VAL A 29 -11.15 -13.63 8.19
C VAL A 29 -10.68 -13.55 6.72
N ASN A 30 -11.27 -12.64 5.92
CA ASN A 30 -11.01 -12.43 4.51
C ASN A 30 -10.28 -11.11 4.18
N THR A 31 -9.79 -10.35 5.18
CA THR A 31 -9.10 -9.06 4.99
C THR A 31 -7.66 -9.10 5.51
N LEU A 32 -6.71 -8.66 4.66
CA LEU A 32 -5.30 -8.47 5.01
C LEU A 32 -4.99 -6.97 5.16
N PHE A 33 -4.58 -6.58 6.36
CA PHE A 33 -4.12 -5.24 6.67
C PHE A 33 -2.61 -5.15 6.43
N LEU A 34 -2.23 -4.50 5.33
CA LEU A 34 -0.86 -4.10 5.05
C LEU A 34 -0.59 -2.77 5.75
N VAL A 35 -0.34 -2.82 7.07
CA VAL A 35 0.45 -1.77 7.71
C VAL A 35 1.92 -2.07 7.42
N ALA A 36 2.57 -1.07 6.79
CA ALA A 36 5.11 0.06 6.11
C ALA A 36 5.86 1.25 6.90
N PRO A 37 6.74 0.94 7.89
CA PRO A 37 6.81 1.63 9.19
C PRO A 37 6.73 3.15 9.09
N LEU A 38 5.89 3.75 9.95
CA LEU A 38 6.06 5.14 10.38
C LEU A 38 7.39 5.21 11.13
N LEU A 39 8.48 5.35 10.36
CA LEU A 39 9.85 5.12 10.82
C LEU A 39 10.11 5.99 12.05
N GLY A 40 10.57 5.33 13.13
CA GLY A 40 10.84 5.95 14.42
C GLY A 40 12.01 6.93 14.33
N SER A 41 11.72 8.13 13.83
CA SER A 41 12.67 9.21 13.58
C SER A 41 11.96 10.57 13.66
N TRP A 42 11.12 10.74 14.69
CA TRP A 42 10.56 12.04 15.11
C TRP A 42 11.59 12.90 15.89
N GLU A 43 12.87 12.70 15.58
CA GLU A 43 14.01 13.49 16.05
C GLU A 43 15.03 13.63 14.90
N LEU A 44 14.78 14.56 13.98
CA LEU A 44 15.81 15.30 13.22
C LEU A 44 15.17 16.36 12.29
N GLY A 45 14.93 17.56 12.82
CA GLY A 45 14.73 18.79 12.02
C GLY A 45 13.29 19.17 11.67
N HIS A 46 13.10 20.47 11.45
CA HIS A 46 11.82 21.09 11.09
C HIS A 46 11.49 20.85 9.60
N GLY A 47 10.78 19.76 9.30
CA GLY A 47 10.26 19.46 7.95
C GLY A 47 8.75 19.29 7.95
N THR A 48 8.09 19.67 6.87
CA THR A 48 6.65 19.39 6.67
C THR A 48 6.46 17.99 6.07
N TRP A 49 5.25 17.43 6.15
CA TRP A 49 4.94 16.14 5.49
C TRP A 49 5.31 16.10 3.99
N PRO A 50 5.05 17.15 3.17
CA PRO A 50 5.63 17.31 1.83
C PRO A 50 7.12 17.02 1.69
N ASP A 51 7.94 17.41 2.68
CA ASP A 51 9.39 17.29 2.66
C ASP A 51 9.84 15.87 3.02
N LEU A 52 9.18 15.23 3.99
CA LEU A 52 9.41 13.83 4.38
C LEU A 52 9.19 12.86 3.21
N LEU A 53 8.18 13.12 2.37
CA LEU A 53 7.90 12.32 1.16
C LEU A 53 8.93 12.55 0.06
N SER A 54 9.40 13.80 -0.06
CA SER A 54 10.41 14.23 -1.02
C SER A 54 11.84 13.89 -0.56
N SER A 55 12.00 13.45 0.69
CA SER A 55 13.26 13.07 1.31
C SER A 55 13.98 12.01 0.47
N PRO A 56 15.31 12.11 0.28
CA PRO A 56 16.09 11.09 -0.40
C PRO A 56 16.06 9.72 0.31
N ALA A 57 15.51 9.61 1.52
CA ALA A 57 15.29 8.36 2.26
C ALA A 57 13.85 7.80 2.15
N SER A 58 12.92 8.47 1.46
CA SER A 58 11.53 7.98 1.40
C SER A 58 11.41 6.67 0.62
N PHE A 59 10.52 5.78 1.07
CA PHE A 59 10.40 4.41 0.54
C PHE A 59 10.18 4.40 -0.97
N SER A 60 9.31 5.28 -1.47
CA SER A 60 8.98 5.45 -2.87
C SER A 60 10.19 5.85 -3.72
N ILE A 61 11.04 6.75 -3.21
CA ILE A 61 12.23 7.26 -3.89
C ILE A 61 13.35 6.21 -3.94
N VAL A 62 13.57 5.47 -2.84
CA VAL A 62 14.54 4.37 -2.81
C VAL A 62 14.09 3.22 -3.71
N SER A 63 12.81 2.83 -3.63
CA SER A 63 12.23 1.80 -4.50
C SER A 63 12.33 2.16 -5.98
N ARG A 64 12.02 3.40 -6.35
CA ARG A 64 12.17 3.89 -7.73
C ARG A 64 13.61 3.75 -8.25
N PHE A 65 14.60 3.99 -7.38
CA PHE A 65 16.02 3.85 -7.70
C PHE A 65 16.43 2.37 -7.81
N ALA A 66 16.03 1.52 -6.87
CA ALA A 66 16.31 0.07 -6.89
C ALA A 66 15.74 -0.62 -8.14
N VAL A 67 14.54 -0.25 -8.58
CA VAL A 67 13.95 -0.70 -9.87
C VAL A 67 14.80 -0.22 -11.06
N SER A 68 15.27 1.04 -11.06
CA SER A 68 16.09 1.57 -12.17
C SER A 68 17.46 0.91 -12.34
N ILE A 69 17.92 0.15 -11.33
CA ILE A 69 19.15 -0.65 -11.37
C ILE A 69 18.88 -2.16 -11.28
N GLY A 70 17.63 -2.59 -11.50
CA GLY A 70 17.27 -3.98 -11.79
C GLY A 70 17.00 -4.91 -10.59
N TYR A 71 16.79 -4.39 -9.36
CA TYR A 71 16.46 -5.28 -8.23
C TYR A 71 15.11 -6.00 -8.39
N TRP A 72 14.11 -5.35 -9.01
CA TRP A 72 12.87 -5.98 -9.45
C TRP A 72 12.27 -5.21 -10.64
N GLN A 73 11.30 -5.82 -11.31
CA GLN A 73 10.55 -5.19 -12.41
C GLN A 73 9.32 -4.49 -11.87
N ASP A 74 9.14 -3.22 -12.24
CA ASP A 74 7.98 -2.41 -11.90
C ASP A 74 7.78 -1.33 -12.99
N PRO A 75 6.80 -1.51 -13.90
CA PRO A 75 6.53 -0.54 -14.97
C PRO A 75 5.72 0.67 -14.48
N CYS A 76 5.16 0.63 -13.26
CA CYS A 76 4.24 1.65 -12.74
C CYS A 76 4.97 2.72 -11.92
N ILE A 77 5.96 2.34 -11.11
CA ILE A 77 6.73 3.29 -10.28
C ILE A 77 7.41 4.44 -11.06
N PRO A 78 7.84 4.30 -12.34
CA PRO A 78 8.34 5.41 -13.15
C PRO A 78 7.33 6.54 -13.39
N HIS A 79 6.04 6.23 -13.32
CA HIS A 79 4.94 7.16 -13.58
C HIS A 79 4.42 7.85 -12.31
N LEU A 80 4.69 7.25 -11.14
CA LEU A 80 4.38 7.82 -9.82
C LEU A 80 5.54 8.62 -9.22
N VAL A 81 6.79 8.18 -9.43
CA VAL A 81 7.97 8.68 -8.71
C VAL A 81 9.10 9.08 -9.66
N ARG A 82 9.59 10.33 -9.51
CA ARG A 82 10.78 10.82 -10.21
C ARG A 82 12.04 10.07 -9.75
N LEU A 83 12.86 9.64 -10.69
CA LEU A 83 14.13 8.99 -10.38
C LEU A 83 15.10 9.98 -9.70
N SER A 84 15.61 9.61 -8.52
CA SER A 84 16.61 10.41 -7.82
C SER A 84 17.97 10.30 -8.50
N LYS A 85 18.65 11.44 -8.70
CA LYS A 85 20.05 11.49 -9.16
C LYS A 85 21.05 11.06 -8.09
N ALA A 86 20.66 11.08 -6.81
CA ALA A 86 21.53 10.70 -5.70
C ALA A 86 21.58 9.17 -5.57
N ARG A 87 22.77 8.59 -5.82
CA ARG A 87 23.01 7.14 -5.65
C ARG A 87 22.71 6.71 -4.21
N LYS A 88 22.13 5.52 -4.06
CA LYS A 88 21.89 4.86 -2.76
C LYS A 88 22.96 3.80 -2.51
N ALA A 89 23.34 3.59 -1.25
CA ALA A 89 24.24 2.50 -0.87
C ALA A 89 23.62 1.13 -1.26
N PRO A 90 24.41 0.15 -1.76
CA PRO A 90 23.89 -1.16 -2.16
C PRO A 90 23.11 -1.89 -1.05
N GLU A 91 23.49 -1.67 0.20
CA GLU A 91 22.91 -2.24 1.42
C GLU A 91 21.47 -1.72 1.63
N ILE A 92 21.26 -0.42 1.38
CA ILE A 92 19.93 0.20 1.41
C ILE A 92 19.06 -0.46 0.33
N ASN A 93 19.51 -0.50 -0.92
CA ASN A 93 18.73 -1.09 -2.01
C ASN A 93 18.40 -2.59 -1.75
N ARG A 94 19.34 -3.34 -1.15
CA ARG A 94 19.12 -4.73 -0.71
C ARG A 94 18.04 -4.82 0.38
N GLY A 95 18.05 -3.93 1.38
CA GLY A 95 17.04 -3.87 2.42
C GLY A 95 15.64 -3.59 1.88
N TYR A 96 15.49 -2.60 0.99
CA TYR A 96 14.21 -2.30 0.35
C TYR A 96 13.73 -3.41 -0.59
N PHE A 97 14.64 -4.07 -1.33
CA PHE A 97 14.29 -5.27 -2.11
C PHE A 97 13.79 -6.41 -1.20
N ALA A 98 14.49 -6.68 -0.09
CA ALA A 98 14.08 -7.72 0.86
C ALA A 98 12.71 -7.42 1.49
N HIS A 99 12.42 -6.15 1.80
CA HIS A 99 11.10 -5.68 2.24
C HIS A 99 10.03 -5.94 1.17
N VAL A 100 10.21 -5.40 -0.05
CA VAL A 100 9.25 -5.53 -1.17
C VAL A 100 8.99 -7.01 -1.50
N HIS A 101 10.04 -7.83 -1.53
CA HIS A 101 9.92 -9.26 -1.76
C HIS A 101 9.15 -9.95 -0.62
N SER A 102 9.48 -9.69 0.64
CA SER A 102 8.84 -10.34 1.79
C SER A 102 7.35 -9.99 1.89
N VAL A 103 7.00 -8.71 1.74
CA VAL A 103 5.61 -8.25 1.71
C VAL A 103 4.87 -8.88 0.52
N SER A 104 5.48 -8.94 -0.66
CA SER A 104 4.88 -9.58 -1.84
C SER A 104 4.64 -11.08 -1.64
N GLN A 105 5.56 -11.81 -0.99
CA GLN A 105 5.37 -13.24 -0.67
C GLN A 105 4.21 -13.46 0.31
N LEU A 106 4.09 -12.62 1.35
CA LEU A 106 3.01 -12.69 2.33
C LEU A 106 1.65 -12.42 1.68
N ILE A 107 1.55 -11.37 0.85
CA ILE A 107 0.36 -11.07 0.05
C ILE A 107 -0.02 -12.26 -0.85
N LYS A 108 0.94 -12.80 -1.61
CA LYS A 108 0.69 -13.97 -2.48
C LYS A 108 0.33 -15.21 -1.68
N ALA A 109 0.83 -15.39 -0.47
CA ALA A 109 0.47 -16.51 0.41
C ALA A 109 -0.97 -16.38 0.93
N PHE A 110 -1.39 -15.17 1.31
CA PHE A 110 -2.77 -14.85 1.71
C PHE A 110 -3.75 -15.08 0.55
N LEU A 111 -3.49 -14.49 -0.63
CA LEU A 111 -4.29 -14.68 -1.85
C LEU A 111 -4.45 -16.17 -2.23
N ARG A 112 -3.38 -16.97 -2.10
CA ARG A 112 -3.44 -18.43 -2.31
C ARG A 112 -4.23 -19.19 -1.24
N LYS A 113 -4.43 -18.62 -0.05
CA LYS A 113 -5.25 -19.23 1.02
C LYS A 113 -6.73 -18.88 0.89
N THR A 114 -7.06 -17.69 0.39
CA THR A 114 -8.43 -17.20 0.19
C THR A 114 -8.98 -17.49 -1.22
N GLY A 115 -8.16 -18.02 -2.13
CA GLY A 115 -8.54 -18.18 -3.54
C GLY A 115 -8.77 -16.83 -4.24
N CYS A 116 -8.05 -15.79 -3.81
CA CYS A 116 -8.27 -14.37 -4.11
C CYS A 116 -9.64 -13.79 -3.70
N ASN A 117 -10.54 -14.57 -3.08
CA ASN A 117 -11.79 -14.07 -2.52
C ASN A 117 -11.55 -13.39 -1.17
N CYS A 118 -10.95 -12.20 -1.20
CA CYS A 118 -10.50 -11.45 -0.04
C CYS A 118 -10.43 -9.95 -0.32
N GLN A 119 -10.24 -9.15 0.71
CA GLN A 119 -9.89 -7.73 0.60
C GLN A 119 -8.44 -7.50 1.08
N ILE A 120 -7.77 -6.48 0.53
CA ILE A 120 -6.44 -6.06 0.98
C ILE A 120 -6.50 -4.57 1.28
N LEU A 121 -6.04 -4.17 2.46
CA LEU A 121 -6.11 -2.81 2.98
C LEU A 121 -4.68 -2.28 3.24
N ASN A 122 -4.17 -1.43 2.36
CA ASN A 122 -2.82 -0.88 2.45
C ASN A 122 -2.82 0.48 3.15
N LEU A 123 -2.33 0.51 4.39
CA LEU A 123 -2.39 1.65 5.31
C LEU A 123 -1.03 2.38 5.33
N GLY A 124 -1.00 3.60 4.79
CA GLY A 124 0.24 4.32 4.46
C GLY A 124 0.81 3.92 3.10
N ALA A 125 -0.05 3.69 2.11
CA ALA A 125 0.32 3.11 0.82
C ALA A 125 1.27 3.97 -0.04
N GLY A 126 1.35 5.29 0.21
CA GLY A 126 2.34 6.18 -0.41
C GLY A 126 2.22 6.26 -1.93
N MET A 127 3.18 5.64 -2.62
CA MET A 127 3.23 5.50 -4.08
C MET A 127 3.44 4.03 -4.47
N ASP A 128 2.89 3.10 -3.67
CA ASP A 128 2.96 1.66 -3.96
C ASP A 128 2.31 1.31 -5.32
N THR A 129 2.74 0.17 -5.85
CA THR A 129 2.40 -0.36 -7.17
C THR A 129 1.78 -1.75 -7.12
N THR A 130 1.51 -2.30 -5.91
CA THR A 130 1.12 -3.70 -5.74
C THR A 130 -0.17 -4.05 -6.46
N PHE A 131 -1.15 -3.14 -6.54
CA PHE A 131 -2.38 -3.36 -7.32
C PHE A 131 -2.08 -3.77 -8.78
N TRP A 132 -1.30 -2.96 -9.51
CA TRP A 132 -0.96 -3.25 -10.90
C TRP A 132 -0.10 -4.52 -11.01
N ARG A 133 0.88 -4.72 -10.11
CA ARG A 133 1.71 -5.94 -10.10
C ARG A 133 0.90 -7.21 -9.83
N LEU A 134 -0.14 -7.15 -8.98
CA LEU A 134 -1.06 -8.28 -8.78
C LEU A 134 -1.98 -8.50 -9.99
N LYS A 135 -2.38 -7.44 -10.69
CA LYS A 135 -3.17 -7.55 -11.93
C LYS A 135 -2.37 -8.20 -13.06
N ASP A 136 -1.10 -7.84 -13.22
CA ASP A 136 -0.22 -8.42 -14.24
C ASP A 136 0.13 -9.90 -13.96
N GLU A 137 -0.07 -10.36 -12.71
CA GLU A 137 0.06 -11.77 -12.30
C GLU A 137 -1.28 -12.53 -12.21
N ASP A 138 -2.42 -11.89 -12.52
CA ASP A 138 -3.79 -12.42 -12.32
C ASP A 138 -4.11 -12.88 -10.88
N LEU A 139 -3.58 -12.13 -9.90
CA LEU A 139 -3.71 -12.38 -8.46
C LEU A 139 -4.45 -11.23 -7.73
N LEU A 140 -5.48 -10.66 -8.36
CA LEU A 140 -6.22 -9.55 -7.75
C LEU A 140 -7.22 -10.02 -6.68
N PRO A 141 -7.20 -9.43 -5.46
CA PRO A 141 -8.23 -9.67 -4.45
C PRO A 141 -9.60 -9.17 -4.94
N SER A 142 -10.70 -9.62 -4.31
CA SER A 142 -12.06 -9.12 -4.57
C SER A 142 -12.11 -7.59 -4.61
N LYS A 143 -11.46 -6.90 -3.66
CA LYS A 143 -11.15 -5.47 -3.76
C LYS A 143 -9.84 -5.11 -3.06
N TYR A 144 -9.04 -4.25 -3.69
CA TYR A 144 -7.80 -3.69 -3.14
C TYR A 144 -8.02 -2.24 -2.72
N PHE A 145 -7.66 -1.89 -1.50
CA PHE A 145 -7.83 -0.56 -0.92
C PHE A 145 -6.47 0.03 -0.52
N GLU A 146 -6.30 1.33 -0.77
CA GLU A 146 -5.18 2.12 -0.29
C GLU A 146 -5.67 3.30 0.55
N ILE A 147 -4.99 3.57 1.65
CA ILE A 147 -5.25 4.73 2.51
C ILE A 147 -3.93 5.44 2.79
N ASP A 148 -3.95 6.76 2.65
CA ASP A 148 -2.87 7.64 3.05
C ASP A 148 -3.45 9.06 3.25
N PHE A 149 -2.65 10.01 3.73
CA PHE A 149 -3.11 11.38 3.92
C PHE A 149 -3.63 11.98 2.59
N PRO A 150 -4.67 12.84 2.61
CA PRO A 150 -5.24 13.50 1.42
C PRO A 150 -4.20 14.11 0.45
N MET A 151 -3.12 14.68 0.98
CA MET A 151 -2.00 15.25 0.23
C MET A 151 -1.26 14.21 -0.64
N ILE A 152 -1.15 12.96 -0.17
CA ILE A 152 -0.50 11.86 -0.90
C ILE A 152 -1.42 11.38 -2.00
N VAL A 153 -2.67 11.09 -1.62
CA VAL A 153 -3.68 10.55 -2.52
C VAL A 153 -3.88 11.52 -3.69
N THR A 154 -4.02 12.83 -3.44
CA THR A 154 -4.09 13.85 -4.50
C THR A 154 -2.94 13.75 -5.52
N ARG A 155 -1.70 13.52 -5.06
CA ARG A 155 -0.52 13.37 -5.93
C ARG A 155 -0.56 12.06 -6.73
N LYS A 156 -1.02 10.96 -6.13
CA LYS A 156 -1.17 9.66 -6.80
C LYS A 156 -2.32 9.69 -7.80
N LEU A 157 -3.48 10.22 -7.42
CA LEU A 157 -4.66 10.44 -8.28
C LEU A 157 -4.33 11.29 -9.51
N HIS A 158 -3.64 12.43 -9.32
CA HIS A 158 -3.18 13.26 -10.43
C HIS A 158 -2.27 12.49 -11.40
N SER A 159 -1.38 11.63 -10.87
CA SER A 159 -0.47 10.81 -11.66
C SER A 159 -1.21 9.71 -12.43
N ILE A 160 -2.20 9.06 -11.81
CA ILE A 160 -3.09 8.08 -12.45
C ILE A 160 -3.87 8.75 -13.60
N LYS A 161 -4.51 9.89 -13.34
CA LYS A 161 -5.32 10.63 -14.34
C LYS A 161 -4.51 11.06 -15.57
N LEU A 162 -3.22 11.38 -15.41
CA LEU A 162 -2.32 11.79 -16.51
C LEU A 162 -1.60 10.64 -17.23
N LYS A 163 -1.82 9.38 -16.84
CA LYS A 163 -1.06 8.22 -17.34
C LYS A 163 -1.98 7.04 -17.63
N PRO A 164 -2.35 6.83 -18.92
CA PRO A 164 -3.20 5.69 -19.33
C PRO A 164 -2.70 4.32 -18.87
N LEU A 165 -1.38 4.13 -18.72
CA LEU A 165 -0.79 2.91 -18.15
C LEU A 165 -1.26 2.63 -16.71
N LEU A 166 -1.56 3.68 -15.93
CA LEU A 166 -2.06 3.55 -14.56
C LEU A 166 -3.59 3.54 -14.49
N SER A 167 -4.28 4.38 -15.27
CA SER A 167 -5.74 4.51 -15.22
C SER A 167 -6.50 3.44 -16.01
N LYS A 168 -6.00 3.02 -17.20
CA LYS A 168 -6.67 2.00 -18.01
C LYS A 168 -6.84 0.68 -17.25
N PRO A 169 -5.81 0.13 -16.55
CA PRO A 169 -5.98 -1.15 -15.85
C PRO A 169 -6.96 -1.10 -14.66
N ILE A 170 -7.39 0.09 -14.23
CA ILE A 170 -8.47 0.28 -13.25
C ILE A 170 -9.83 0.34 -13.97
N LEU A 171 -9.91 1.10 -15.08
CA LEU A 171 -11.10 1.18 -15.96
C LEU A 171 -11.50 -0.18 -16.54
N ASP A 172 -10.53 -0.97 -17.05
CA ASP A 172 -10.72 -2.33 -17.57
C ASP A 172 -11.33 -3.30 -16.54
N LEU A 173 -11.42 -2.90 -15.27
CA LEU A 173 -11.94 -3.67 -14.13
C LEU A 173 -13.09 -2.96 -13.41
N HIS A 174 -13.56 -1.82 -13.91
CA HIS A 174 -14.70 -1.08 -13.36
C HIS A 174 -15.99 -1.41 -14.12
N SER A 175 -17.13 -1.19 -13.47
CA SER A 175 -18.45 -1.40 -14.06
C SER A 175 -18.88 -0.25 -14.99
N GLU A 176 -18.25 0.91 -14.86
CA GLU A 176 -18.58 2.16 -15.55
C GLU A 176 -17.39 2.65 -16.38
N ASP A 177 -17.65 3.26 -17.54
CA ASP A 177 -16.63 3.78 -18.48
C ASP A 177 -15.79 4.96 -17.93
N THR A 178 -16.09 5.47 -16.73
CA THR A 178 -15.41 6.64 -16.14
C THR A 178 -15.05 6.43 -14.67
N LEU A 179 -13.79 6.65 -14.29
CA LEU A 179 -13.38 6.69 -12.88
C LEU A 179 -13.87 7.99 -12.25
N GLN A 180 -14.76 7.88 -11.26
CA GLN A 180 -15.09 9.03 -10.42
C GLN A 180 -13.95 9.30 -9.43
N MET A 181 -13.52 10.55 -9.37
CA MET A 181 -12.38 11.01 -8.59
C MET A 181 -12.79 12.30 -7.88
N ASP A 182 -13.36 12.17 -6.68
CA ASP A 182 -13.86 13.29 -5.88
C ASP A 182 -12.86 13.68 -4.79
N GLY A 183 -12.47 14.95 -4.77
CA GLY A 183 -11.52 15.55 -3.82
C GLY A 183 -10.21 14.77 -3.64
N HIS A 184 -10.23 13.83 -2.70
CA HIS A 184 -9.11 13.00 -2.27
C HIS A 184 -9.43 11.50 -2.29
N THR A 185 -10.43 11.08 -3.05
CA THR A 185 -10.88 9.69 -3.17
C THR A 185 -11.00 9.28 -4.64
N LEU A 186 -10.62 8.04 -4.94
CA LEU A 186 -11.00 7.31 -6.14
C LEU A 186 -11.63 6.00 -5.67
N ASP A 187 -12.85 5.72 -6.11
CA ASP A 187 -13.46 4.39 -5.93
C ASP A 187 -13.70 3.73 -7.29
N SER A 188 -13.58 2.41 -7.33
CA SER A 188 -13.90 1.57 -8.49
C SER A 188 -14.24 0.16 -8.01
N THR A 189 -14.70 -0.70 -8.93
CA THR A 189 -15.22 -2.03 -8.59
C THR A 189 -14.15 -2.94 -7.94
N ARG A 190 -12.87 -2.79 -8.31
CA ARG A 190 -11.76 -3.63 -7.82
C ARG A 190 -10.65 -2.88 -7.07
N TYR A 191 -10.64 -1.55 -7.11
CA TYR A 191 -9.57 -0.73 -6.52
C TYR A 191 -10.12 0.59 -5.94
N ALA A 192 -9.68 0.95 -4.74
CA ALA A 192 -9.99 2.24 -4.12
C ALA A 192 -8.74 2.89 -3.53
N ILE A 193 -8.66 4.22 -3.60
CA ILE A 193 -7.64 5.03 -2.90
C ILE A 193 -8.38 6.11 -2.12
N ILE A 194 -8.16 6.18 -0.81
CA ILE A 194 -8.90 7.03 0.13
C ILE A 194 -7.95 7.97 0.87
N GLY A 195 -8.16 9.27 0.73
CA GLY A 195 -7.48 10.30 1.51
C GLY A 195 -8.09 10.42 2.91
N ALA A 196 -7.42 9.88 3.93
CA ALA A 196 -7.86 9.94 5.33
C ALA A 196 -6.67 10.06 6.29
N ASP A 197 -6.92 10.50 7.53
CA ASP A 197 -5.93 10.40 8.61
C ASP A 197 -6.09 9.06 9.33
N LEU A 198 -5.05 8.23 9.35
CA LEU A 198 -5.08 6.91 10.02
C LEU A 198 -5.28 7.00 11.55
N ARG A 199 -5.28 8.21 12.12
CA ARG A 199 -5.56 8.48 13.54
C ARG A 199 -7.03 8.82 13.80
N ASP A 200 -7.80 9.19 12.76
CA ASP A 200 -9.24 9.44 12.84
C ASP A 200 -9.99 8.18 12.35
N ILE A 201 -10.12 7.21 13.27
CA ILE A 201 -10.78 5.94 12.99
C ILE A 201 -12.26 6.11 12.56
N PRO A 202 -13.06 7.00 13.17
CA PRO A 202 -14.41 7.29 12.68
C PRO A 202 -14.45 7.80 11.23
N GLU A 203 -13.59 8.76 10.85
CA GLU A 203 -13.52 9.25 9.47
C GLU A 203 -13.09 8.15 8.49
N LEU A 204 -12.10 7.34 8.89
CA LEU A 204 -11.58 6.22 8.12
C LEU A 204 -12.64 5.13 7.88
N GLU A 205 -13.37 4.72 8.93
CA GLU A 205 -14.47 3.75 8.82
C GLU A 205 -15.59 4.25 7.91
N GLU A 206 -15.99 5.52 8.02
CA GLU A 206 -17.05 6.09 7.18
C GLU A 206 -16.64 6.07 5.69
N LYS A 207 -15.40 6.45 5.38
CA LYS A 207 -14.87 6.44 4.01
C LYS A 207 -14.71 5.02 3.46
N LEU A 208 -14.28 4.06 4.27
CA LEU A 208 -14.17 2.65 3.86
C LEU A 208 -15.54 2.02 3.57
N LYS A 209 -16.54 2.30 4.40
CA LYS A 209 -17.94 1.87 4.18
C LYS A 209 -18.52 2.50 2.91
N LYS A 210 -18.27 3.80 2.67
CA LYS A 210 -18.61 4.49 1.41
C LYS A 210 -17.96 3.86 0.17
N CYS A 211 -16.72 3.36 0.29
CA CYS A 211 -16.01 2.66 -0.77
C CYS A 211 -16.33 1.15 -0.82
N ASN A 212 -17.42 0.68 -0.22
CA ASN A 212 -17.89 -0.71 -0.25
C ASN A 212 -16.86 -1.72 0.30
N MET A 213 -16.14 -1.38 1.37
CA MET A 213 -15.40 -2.36 2.16
C MET A 213 -16.39 -3.30 2.87
N ASN A 214 -16.08 -4.59 2.90
CA ASN A 214 -16.93 -5.61 3.54
C ASN A 214 -16.32 -6.05 4.87
N THR A 215 -17.17 -6.17 5.89
CA THR A 215 -16.81 -6.57 7.27
C THR A 215 -17.57 -7.83 7.69
N GLN A 216 -17.77 -8.77 6.75
CA GLN A 216 -18.49 -10.05 6.89
C GLN A 216 -17.77 -11.15 6.11
#